data_AF-A0A7Y2EZA5-F1
#
_entry.id   AF-A0A7Y2EZA5-F1
#
_cell.length_a   1.000
_cell.length_b   1.000
_cell.length_c   1.000
_cell.angle_alpha   90.00
_cell.angle_beta   90.00
_cell.angle_gamma   90.00
#
_symmetry.space_group_name_H-M   'P 1'
#
loop_
_entity.id
_entity.type
_entity.pdbx_description
1 polymer ?
#
loop_
_entity_poly.entity_id
_entity_poly.type
_entity_poly.pdbx_seq_one_letter_code
_entity_poly.pdbx_strand_id
1 'polypeptide(L)'
;MRRVLVAAHVGVVLLAGIPAGATVDDALYADEVTIVGSDAPMEFNGRRYGGRFTVRVVGDRVVLTERVDPDAYMRGIREVPASWEPAALRAQAIAARTYLAWRLDRGRSTFGERYGYDICATAACQVYRGGVGEPGAAEWDVAVAATAGQILLHDGAPAQAMYSSTTSGRTRNFEDIFGGTPKPYLVSVPSPNEPSPYVRWTIDVTQAEMRAILREAGIGAELLNLRVATTADGDGPW
;
A
#
# COMPACT_ATOMS: atom_id res chain seq x y z
N MET A 1 23.27 -16.37 -15.84
CA MET A 1 22.12 -15.68 -15.19
C MET A 1 21.91 -16.29 -13.81
N ARG A 2 22.19 -15.56 -12.72
CA ARG A 2 21.79 -15.99 -11.37
C ARG A 2 20.35 -15.52 -11.14
N ARG A 3 19.42 -16.47 -11.01
CA ARG A 3 18.06 -16.17 -10.53
C ARG A 3 18.17 -15.96 -9.02
N VAL A 4 17.99 -14.73 -8.56
CA VAL A 4 17.77 -14.44 -7.13
C VAL A 4 16.28 -14.68 -6.90
N LEU A 5 15.94 -15.77 -6.21
CA LEU A 5 14.59 -15.99 -5.71
C LEU A 5 14.41 -15.06 -4.51
N VAL A 6 13.70 -13.96 -4.72
CA VAL A 6 13.24 -13.10 -3.63
C VAL A 6 11.81 -13.52 -3.33
N ALA A 7 11.52 -14.06 -2.15
CA ALA A 7 10.15 -14.32 -1.71
C ALA A 7 9.70 -13.18 -0.81
N ALA A 8 8.48 -12.65 -1.00
CA ALA A 8 7.93 -11.57 -0.18
C ALA A 8 6.87 -12.09 0.79
N HIS A 9 6.89 -11.58 2.02
CA HIS A 9 5.85 -11.83 3.02
C HIS A 9 4.91 -10.62 3.09
N VAL A 10 3.67 -10.79 2.64
CA VAL A 10 2.64 -9.75 2.59
C VAL A 10 1.75 -9.84 3.83
N GLY A 11 1.73 -8.79 4.65
CA GLY A 11 0.93 -8.74 5.87
C GLY A 11 -0.44 -8.07 5.70
N VAL A 12 -1.48 -8.71 6.23
CA VAL A 12 -2.78 -8.12 6.57
C VAL A 12 -2.84 -8.00 8.09
N VAL A 13 -2.99 -6.76 8.58
CA VAL A 13 -3.15 -6.50 10.02
C VAL A 13 -4.65 -6.39 10.32
N LEU A 14 -5.18 -7.27 11.18
CA LEU A 14 -6.52 -7.09 11.72
C LEU A 14 -6.51 -6.17 12.94
N LEU A 15 -7.42 -5.19 12.93
CA LEU A 15 -7.87 -4.44 14.09
C LEU A 15 -9.11 -5.14 14.67
N ALA A 16 -8.93 -6.33 15.25
CA ALA A 16 -9.96 -6.95 16.06
C ALA A 16 -9.33 -7.16 17.44
N GLY A 17 -9.83 -6.44 18.44
CA GLY A 17 -9.36 -6.58 19.82
C GLY A 17 -9.69 -7.98 20.30
N ILE A 18 -8.68 -8.86 20.32
CA ILE A 18 -8.78 -10.10 21.07
C ILE A 18 -8.46 -9.73 22.51
N PRO A 19 -9.38 -9.92 23.47
CA PRO A 19 -9.02 -9.75 24.87
C PRO A 19 -7.86 -10.71 25.17
N ALA A 20 -6.80 -10.18 25.79
CA ALA A 20 -5.68 -11.01 26.21
C ALA A 20 -6.22 -12.22 27.02
N GLY A 21 -5.97 -13.44 26.53
CA GLY A 21 -6.34 -14.68 27.23
C GLY A 21 -7.49 -15.52 26.63
N ALA A 22 -7.83 -15.40 25.34
CA ALA A 22 -8.79 -16.34 24.72
C ALA A 22 -8.17 -17.74 24.53
N THR A 23 -8.81 -18.76 25.11
CA THR A 23 -8.41 -20.18 25.06
C THR A 23 -9.25 -20.98 24.07
N VAL A 24 -8.61 -21.87 23.30
CA VAL A 24 -9.27 -22.96 22.54
C VAL A 24 -8.51 -24.26 22.89
N ASP A 25 -9.24 -25.29 23.34
CA ASP A 25 -8.73 -26.64 23.69
C ASP A 25 -7.51 -26.69 24.62
N ASP A 26 -7.56 -25.94 25.73
CA ASP A 26 -6.71 -26.06 26.93
C ASP A 26 -5.17 -26.04 26.79
N ALA A 27 -4.60 -25.72 25.62
CA ALA A 27 -3.24 -25.19 25.52
C ALA A 27 -2.93 -24.57 24.15
N LEU A 28 -2.62 -23.26 24.13
CA LEU A 28 -1.58 -22.65 23.29
C LEU A 28 -1.37 -21.17 23.65
N TYR A 29 -0.34 -20.89 24.45
CA TYR A 29 0.36 -19.60 24.38
C TYR A 29 1.42 -19.76 23.29
N ALA A 30 1.09 -19.37 22.07
CA ALA A 30 2.06 -19.22 21.01
C ALA A 30 2.05 -17.78 20.52
N ASP A 31 3.22 -17.12 20.57
CA ASP A 31 3.45 -15.81 19.94
C ASP A 31 3.24 -15.88 18.41
N GLU A 32 3.22 -17.09 17.84
CA GLU A 32 3.05 -17.38 16.41
C GLU A 32 2.37 -18.75 16.19
N VAL A 33 1.28 -18.76 15.42
CA VAL A 33 0.60 -19.96 14.92
C VAL A 33 0.78 -20.03 13.41
N THR A 34 1.66 -20.91 12.94
CA THR A 34 1.86 -21.09 11.49
C THR A 34 0.78 -22.01 10.92
N ILE A 35 -0.23 -21.41 10.29
CA ILE A 35 -1.17 -22.15 9.43
C ILE A 35 -0.46 -22.44 8.10
N VAL A 36 0.20 -23.58 8.00
CA VAL A 36 0.76 -24.03 6.73
C VAL A 36 -0.40 -24.37 5.80
N GLY A 37 -0.65 -23.50 4.81
CA GLY A 37 -1.72 -23.63 3.84
C GLY A 37 -1.75 -25.00 3.16
N SER A 38 -2.96 -25.47 2.89
CA SER A 38 -3.27 -26.67 2.10
C SER A 38 -3.04 -26.40 0.60
N ASP A 39 -3.12 -27.43 -0.24
CA ASP A 39 -3.07 -27.29 -1.72
C ASP A 39 -4.24 -26.47 -2.31
N ALA A 40 -5.13 -25.94 -1.46
CA ALA A 40 -6.28 -25.12 -1.84
C ALA A 40 -6.05 -23.65 -1.46
N PRO A 41 -6.50 -22.69 -2.30
CA PRO A 41 -6.45 -21.27 -1.96
C PRO A 41 -7.17 -20.95 -0.65
N MET A 42 -6.57 -20.12 0.18
CA MET A 42 -7.23 -19.59 1.38
C MET A 42 -8.20 -18.50 0.98
N GLU A 43 -9.41 -18.52 1.54
CA GLU A 43 -10.37 -17.44 1.41
C GLU A 43 -10.37 -16.56 2.66
N PHE A 44 -10.25 -15.25 2.48
CA PHE A 44 -10.35 -14.29 3.56
C PHE A 44 -11.04 -13.00 3.07
N ASN A 45 -12.10 -12.57 3.76
CA ASN A 45 -12.94 -11.43 3.39
C ASN A 45 -13.40 -11.45 1.92
N GLY A 46 -13.83 -12.63 1.45
CA GLY A 46 -14.30 -12.84 0.07
C GLY A 46 -13.20 -12.77 -1.00
N ARG A 47 -11.93 -12.81 -0.60
CA ARG A 47 -10.76 -12.80 -1.51
C ARG A 47 -10.01 -14.11 -1.40
N ARG A 48 -9.42 -14.55 -2.51
CA ARG A 48 -8.70 -15.82 -2.58
C ARG A 48 -7.20 -15.59 -2.73
N TYR A 49 -6.45 -16.29 -1.90
CA TYR A 49 -5.01 -16.19 -1.81
C TYR A 49 -4.38 -17.55 -2.06
N GLY A 50 -3.31 -17.58 -2.85
CA GLY A 50 -2.67 -18.82 -3.29
C GLY A 50 -1.40 -19.19 -2.52
N GLY A 51 -0.91 -18.28 -1.67
CA GLY A 51 0.32 -18.45 -0.92
C GLY A 51 0.15 -19.22 0.39
N ARG A 52 1.28 -19.46 1.05
CA ARG A 52 1.33 -20.05 2.39
C ARG A 52 1.11 -18.95 3.42
N PHE A 53 0.29 -19.24 4.42
CA PHE A 53 -0.01 -18.27 5.47
C PHE A 53 0.80 -18.48 6.75
N THR A 54 0.92 -17.42 7.53
CA THR A 54 1.38 -17.45 8.92
C THR A 54 0.48 -16.52 9.70
N VAL A 55 -0.01 -16.97 10.85
CA VAL A 55 -0.86 -16.18 11.74
C VAL A 55 -0.06 -15.86 13.00
N ARG A 56 0.06 -14.59 13.35
CA ARG A 56 0.78 -14.16 14.54
C ARG A 56 -0.12 -13.34 15.43
N VAL A 57 -0.03 -13.55 16.73
CA VAL A 57 -0.65 -12.67 17.72
C VAL A 57 0.44 -11.72 18.20
N VAL A 58 0.29 -10.43 17.93
CA VAL A 58 1.27 -9.40 18.31
C VAL A 58 0.55 -8.37 19.19
N GLY A 59 0.71 -8.51 20.51
CA GLY A 59 -0.06 -7.72 21.47
C GLY A 59 -1.55 -8.08 21.40
N ASP A 60 -2.39 -7.08 21.13
CA ASP A 60 -3.85 -7.21 21.01
C ASP A 60 -4.34 -7.48 19.57
N ARG A 61 -3.41 -7.80 18.65
CA ARG A 61 -3.68 -7.90 17.21
C ARG A 61 -3.36 -9.27 16.66
N VAL A 62 -4.13 -9.66 15.64
CA VAL A 62 -3.82 -10.78 14.76
C VAL A 62 -3.24 -10.26 13.46
N VAL A 63 -2.07 -10.79 13.10
CA VAL A 63 -1.40 -10.51 11.83
C VAL A 63 -1.44 -11.75 10.97
N LEU A 64 -2.04 -11.64 9.80
CA LEU A 64 -2.11 -12.68 8.80
C LEU A 64 -1.10 -12.35 7.69
N THR A 65 -0.12 -13.21 7.48
CA THR A 65 0.96 -12.96 6.51
C THR A 65 0.95 -14.03 5.43
N GLU A 66 0.81 -13.63 4.17
CA GLU A 66 0.98 -14.51 3.01
C GLU A 66 2.44 -14.50 2.54
N ARG A 67 3.06 -15.66 2.41
CA ARG A 67 4.31 -15.80 1.67
C ARG A 67 3.98 -16.05 0.20
N VAL A 68 4.42 -15.14 -0.66
CA VAL A 68 4.08 -15.10 -2.08
C VAL A 68 5.30 -14.74 -2.93
N ASP A 69 5.42 -15.38 -4.09
CA ASP A 69 6.45 -15.04 -5.06
C ASP A 69 6.16 -13.68 -5.71
N PRO A 70 7.17 -12.85 -6.05
CA PRO A 70 6.97 -11.51 -6.59
C PRO A 70 6.04 -11.47 -7.80
N ASP A 71 6.15 -12.42 -8.73
CA ASP A 71 5.27 -12.46 -9.90
C ASP A 71 3.82 -12.79 -9.53
N ALA A 72 3.60 -13.66 -8.53
CA ALA A 72 2.27 -13.95 -8.01
C ALA A 72 1.71 -12.77 -7.19
N TYR A 73 2.57 -12.05 -6.46
CA TYR A 73 2.22 -10.81 -5.78
C TYR A 73 1.75 -9.76 -6.79
N MET A 74 2.48 -9.59 -7.90
CA MET A 74 2.11 -8.64 -8.94
C MET A 74 0.72 -8.92 -9.52
N ARG A 75 0.32 -10.18 -9.70
CA ARG A 75 -1.03 -10.54 -10.16
C ARG A 75 -2.14 -10.15 -9.17
N GLY A 76 -1.83 -9.97 -7.90
CA GLY A 76 -2.79 -9.57 -6.86
C GLY A 76 -2.85 -8.07 -6.56
N ILE A 77 -2.04 -7.23 -7.24
CA ILE A 77 -2.10 -5.77 -7.10
C ILE A 77 -3.40 -5.22 -7.69
N ARG A 78 -4.08 -4.33 -6.96
CA ARG A 78 -5.37 -3.71 -7.33
C ARG A 78 -5.39 -2.21 -7.01
N GLU A 79 -4.45 -1.49 -7.59
CA GLU A 79 -4.30 -0.03 -7.44
C GLU A 79 -5.11 0.76 -8.48
N VAL A 80 -5.24 0.20 -9.68
CA VAL A 80 -5.88 0.86 -10.82
C VAL A 80 -6.98 -0.02 -11.40
N PRO A 81 -8.04 0.56 -11.99
CA PRO A 81 -9.03 -0.18 -12.76
C PRO A 81 -8.37 -0.95 -13.91
N ALA A 82 -8.74 -2.21 -14.10
CA ALA A 82 -8.27 -3.01 -15.25
C ALA A 82 -8.77 -2.47 -16.60
N SER A 83 -9.77 -1.58 -16.60
CA SER A 83 -10.29 -0.90 -17.79
C SER A 83 -9.41 0.26 -18.27
N TRP A 84 -8.33 0.60 -17.56
CA TRP A 84 -7.40 1.63 -18.01
C TRP A 84 -6.64 1.20 -19.27
N GLU A 85 -6.14 2.20 -19.99
CA GLU A 85 -5.34 2.00 -21.20
C GLU A 85 -4.18 1.03 -20.96
N PRO A 86 -3.88 0.11 -21.90
CA PRO A 86 -2.82 -0.90 -21.71
C PRO A 86 -1.44 -0.30 -21.36
N ALA A 87 -1.12 0.88 -21.89
CA ALA A 87 0.12 1.58 -21.57
C ALA A 87 0.15 2.05 -20.09
N ALA A 88 -0.99 2.52 -19.57
CA ALA A 88 -1.12 2.91 -18.16
C ALA A 88 -1.02 1.70 -17.24
N LEU A 89 -1.65 0.57 -17.59
CA LEU A 89 -1.51 -0.68 -16.82
C LEU A 89 -0.05 -1.17 -16.78
N ARG A 90 0.68 -1.09 -17.90
CA ARG A 90 2.11 -1.45 -17.95
C ARG A 90 2.97 -0.51 -17.10
N ALA A 91 2.72 0.81 -17.17
CA ALA A 91 3.39 1.78 -16.32
C ALA A 91 3.15 1.51 -14.83
N GLN A 92 1.90 1.24 -14.44
CA GLN A 92 1.55 0.87 -13.07
C GLN A 92 2.21 -0.45 -12.65
N ALA A 93 2.25 -1.46 -13.51
CA ALA A 93 2.91 -2.74 -13.21
C ALA A 93 4.41 -2.56 -12.95
N ILE A 94 5.10 -1.73 -13.75
CA ILE A 94 6.51 -1.38 -13.54
C ILE A 94 6.69 -0.61 -12.23
N ALA A 95 5.86 0.41 -11.97
CA ALA A 95 5.94 1.21 -10.75
C ALA A 95 5.71 0.35 -9.50
N ALA A 96 4.67 -0.48 -9.48
CA ALA A 96 4.33 -1.36 -8.38
C ALA A 96 5.42 -2.43 -8.12
N ARG A 97 6.00 -3.02 -9.18
CA ARG A 97 7.12 -3.95 -9.06
C ARG A 97 8.39 -3.26 -8.57
N THR A 98 8.63 -2.04 -9.03
CA THR A 98 9.77 -1.22 -8.57
C THR A 98 9.63 -0.88 -7.10
N TYR A 99 8.44 -0.47 -6.65
CA TYR A 99 8.17 -0.20 -5.23
C TYR A 99 8.37 -1.44 -4.37
N LEU A 100 7.90 -2.62 -4.83
CA LEU A 100 8.18 -3.89 -4.15
C LEU A 100 9.69 -4.12 -4.03
N ALA A 101 10.45 -3.99 -5.12
CA ALA A 101 11.90 -4.18 -5.11
C ALA A 101 12.58 -3.19 -4.15
N TRP A 102 12.20 -1.92 -4.16
CA TRP A 102 12.70 -0.89 -3.24
C TRP A 102 12.39 -1.22 -1.77
N ARG A 103 11.17 -1.70 -1.48
CA ARG A 103 10.79 -2.13 -0.13
C ARG A 103 11.63 -3.31 0.36
N LEU A 104 11.86 -4.30 -0.48
CA LEU A 104 12.64 -5.48 -0.12
C LEU A 104 14.13 -5.15 0.05
N ASP A 105 14.67 -4.25 -0.79
CA ASP A 105 16.06 -3.77 -0.71
C ASP A 105 16.34 -2.99 0.58
N ARG A 106 15.37 -2.19 1.05
CA ARG A 106 15.48 -1.41 2.30
C ARG A 106 15.19 -2.21 3.57
N GLY A 107 14.67 -3.42 3.43
CA GLY A 107 14.17 -4.20 4.56
C GLY A 107 12.81 -3.71 5.07
N ARG A 108 12.43 -4.24 6.22
CA ARG A 108 11.10 -3.98 6.81
C ARG A 108 11.00 -2.55 7.31
N SER A 109 9.83 -1.93 7.16
CA SER A 109 9.53 -0.69 7.92
C SER A 109 9.40 -1.03 9.40
N THR A 110 9.42 -0.02 10.27
CA THR A 110 9.14 -0.17 11.71
C THR A 110 7.87 -0.99 11.99
N PHE A 111 6.81 -0.77 11.19
CA PHE A 111 5.58 -1.57 11.28
C PHE A 111 5.80 -3.02 10.80
N GLY A 112 6.52 -3.22 9.70
CA GLY A 112 6.86 -4.56 9.20
C GLY A 112 7.74 -5.35 10.16
N GLU A 113 8.70 -4.70 10.83
CA GLU A 113 9.52 -5.31 11.89
C GLU A 113 8.66 -5.72 13.07
N ARG A 114 7.80 -4.82 13.55
CA ARG A 114 6.90 -5.08 14.69
C ARG A 114 5.94 -6.24 14.42
N TYR A 115 5.39 -6.32 13.21
CA TYR A 115 4.31 -7.26 12.89
C TYR A 115 4.76 -8.46 12.03
N GLY A 116 6.02 -8.53 11.62
CA GLY A 116 6.59 -9.69 10.96
C GLY A 116 6.30 -9.82 9.45
N TYR A 117 6.19 -8.72 8.71
CA TYR A 117 5.96 -8.73 7.26
C TYR A 117 6.93 -7.80 6.50
N ASP A 118 7.11 -8.04 5.21
CA ASP A 118 8.00 -7.26 4.35
C ASP A 118 7.27 -6.07 3.72
N ILE A 119 6.02 -6.30 3.29
CA ILE A 119 5.13 -5.28 2.71
C ILE A 119 3.68 -5.50 3.17
N CYS A 120 2.89 -4.43 3.29
CA CYS A 120 1.49 -4.50 3.71
C CYS A 120 0.53 -4.55 2.50
N ALA A 121 -0.66 -5.11 2.69
CA ALA A 121 -1.66 -5.28 1.62
C ALA A 121 -2.62 -4.08 1.41
N THR A 122 -2.34 -2.94 2.04
CA THR A 122 -3.20 -1.74 2.01
C THR A 122 -2.54 -0.62 1.21
N ALA A 123 -3.31 0.44 0.91
CA ALA A 123 -2.80 1.64 0.25
C ALA A 123 -1.64 2.35 1.00
N ALA A 124 -1.38 2.00 2.27
CA ALA A 124 -0.19 2.47 2.97
C ALA A 124 1.12 1.90 2.38
N CYS A 125 1.05 0.76 1.68
CA CYS A 125 2.14 0.21 0.89
C CYS A 125 1.69 0.12 -0.56
N GLN A 126 0.92 -0.93 -0.88
CA GLN A 126 0.21 -1.12 -2.13
C GLN A 126 -1.03 -2.00 -1.87
N VAL A 127 -2.15 -1.72 -2.52
CA VAL A 127 -3.39 -2.50 -2.44
C VAL A 127 -3.17 -3.86 -3.07
N TYR A 128 -3.08 -4.88 -2.22
CA TYR A 128 -2.97 -6.28 -2.61
C TYR A 128 -4.24 -7.02 -2.17
N ARG A 129 -4.84 -7.79 -3.09
CA ARG A 129 -6.13 -8.47 -2.86
C ARG A 129 -6.09 -9.98 -3.08
N GLY A 130 -4.90 -10.58 -3.15
CA GLY A 130 -4.76 -11.99 -3.51
C GLY A 130 -4.73 -12.17 -5.03
N GLY A 131 -3.95 -13.13 -5.50
CA GLY A 131 -3.67 -13.35 -6.92
C GLY A 131 -4.53 -14.42 -7.60
N VAL A 132 -5.54 -14.97 -6.93
CA VAL A 132 -6.26 -16.18 -7.40
C VAL A 132 -7.70 -15.86 -7.81
N GLY A 133 -8.03 -16.03 -9.09
CA GLY A 133 -9.41 -16.09 -9.58
C GLY A 133 -10.22 -14.80 -9.46
N GLU A 134 -9.54 -13.65 -9.34
CA GLU A 134 -10.18 -12.34 -9.27
C GLU A 134 -10.82 -11.96 -10.62
N PRO A 135 -12.14 -11.68 -10.65
CA PRO A 135 -12.82 -11.23 -11.85
C PRO A 135 -12.25 -9.91 -12.40
N GLY A 136 -12.09 -9.81 -13.73
CA GLY A 136 -11.59 -8.59 -14.37
C GLY A 136 -10.08 -8.38 -14.26
N ALA A 137 -9.31 -9.42 -13.93
CA ALA A 137 -7.85 -9.33 -13.82
C ALA A 137 -7.09 -9.59 -15.14
N ALA A 138 -7.77 -9.95 -16.24
CA ALA A 138 -7.11 -10.42 -17.47
C ALA A 138 -6.18 -9.36 -18.08
N GLU A 139 -6.65 -8.11 -18.20
CA GLU A 139 -5.88 -6.99 -18.73
C GLU A 139 -4.69 -6.64 -17.84
N TRP A 140 -4.89 -6.73 -16.51
CA TRP A 140 -3.81 -6.55 -15.54
C TRP A 140 -2.74 -7.65 -15.66
N ASP A 141 -3.15 -8.92 -15.75
CA ASP A 141 -2.23 -10.05 -15.91
C ASP A 141 -1.41 -9.94 -17.20
N VAL A 142 -2.02 -9.48 -18.30
CA VAL A 142 -1.31 -9.16 -19.55
C VAL A 142 -0.27 -8.06 -19.33
N ALA A 143 -0.59 -6.99 -18.61
CA ALA A 143 0.35 -5.91 -18.31
C ALA A 143 1.50 -6.38 -17.39
N VAL A 144 1.20 -7.19 -16.37
CA VAL A 144 2.19 -7.80 -15.48
C VAL A 144 3.15 -8.70 -16.26
N ALA A 145 2.63 -9.54 -17.15
CA ALA A 145 3.42 -10.44 -17.98
C ALA A 145 4.28 -9.68 -19.01
N ALA A 146 3.70 -8.68 -19.68
CA ALA A 146 4.40 -7.86 -20.68
C ALA A 146 5.57 -7.05 -20.09
N THR A 147 5.56 -6.81 -18.78
CA THR A 147 6.58 -6.04 -18.06
C THR A 147 7.41 -6.90 -17.11
N ALA A 148 7.41 -8.23 -17.29
CA ALA A 148 8.10 -9.16 -16.40
C ALA A 148 9.58 -8.77 -16.21
N GLY A 149 10.01 -8.68 -14.96
CA GLY A 149 11.38 -8.32 -14.58
C GLY A 149 11.76 -6.84 -14.80
N GLN A 150 10.86 -5.99 -15.30
CA GLN A 150 11.14 -4.57 -15.48
C GLN A 150 10.92 -3.80 -14.18
N ILE A 151 11.97 -3.09 -13.74
CA ILE A 151 11.95 -2.15 -12.62
C ILE A 151 12.71 -0.87 -13.01
N LEU A 152 12.39 0.23 -12.35
CA LEU A 152 13.13 1.49 -12.50
C LEU A 152 14.27 1.52 -11.49
N LEU A 153 15.46 1.89 -11.96
CA LEU A 153 16.64 2.06 -11.11
C LEU A 153 17.04 3.54 -11.05
N HIS A 154 17.55 3.96 -9.91
CA HIS A 154 18.26 5.22 -9.73
C HIS A 154 19.58 4.91 -9.01
N ASP A 155 20.71 5.36 -9.59
CA ASP A 155 22.05 5.08 -9.08
C ASP A 155 22.32 3.59 -8.80
N GLY A 156 21.79 2.72 -9.66
CA GLY A 156 22.00 1.27 -9.58
C GLY A 156 21.12 0.54 -8.53
N ALA A 157 20.30 1.26 -7.76
CA ALA A 157 19.36 0.70 -6.80
C ALA A 157 17.90 0.87 -7.28
N PRO A 158 16.95 0.02 -6.85
CA PRO A 158 15.53 0.21 -7.15
C PRO A 158 15.05 1.60 -6.70
N ALA A 159 14.40 2.33 -7.61
CA ALA A 159 13.87 3.65 -7.32
C ALA A 159 12.68 3.55 -6.35
N GLN A 160 12.48 4.55 -5.50
CA GLN A 160 11.25 4.66 -4.71
C GLN A 160 10.10 5.10 -5.62
N ALA A 161 9.45 4.14 -6.30
CA ALA A 161 8.38 4.39 -7.27
C ALA A 161 7.03 4.68 -6.57
N MET A 162 6.87 5.89 -6.07
CA MET A 162 5.62 6.38 -5.49
C MET A 162 4.61 6.69 -6.60
N TYR A 163 3.33 6.50 -6.31
CA TYR A 163 2.22 6.86 -7.19
C TYR A 163 1.02 7.32 -6.36
N SER A 164 0.11 8.05 -6.98
CA SER A 164 -1.10 8.59 -6.38
C SER A 164 -2.24 8.59 -7.40
N SER A 165 -3.48 8.64 -6.94
CA SER A 165 -4.65 8.57 -7.84
C SER A 165 -4.77 9.79 -8.76
N THR A 166 -4.60 11.01 -8.26
CA THR A 166 -4.84 12.24 -9.02
C THR A 166 -4.01 13.39 -8.43
N THR A 167 -3.46 14.26 -9.28
CA THR A 167 -2.43 15.24 -8.88
C THR A 167 -2.87 16.71 -8.93
N SER A 168 -4.17 16.98 -9.15
CA SER A 168 -4.74 18.34 -9.28
C SER A 168 -4.04 19.25 -10.32
N GLY A 169 -3.33 18.66 -11.30
CA GLY A 169 -2.66 19.37 -12.38
C GLY A 169 -1.12 19.31 -12.33
N ARG A 170 -0.51 18.93 -11.21
CA ARG A 170 0.94 18.78 -11.03
C ARG A 170 1.30 17.77 -9.95
N THR A 171 2.35 16.97 -10.16
CA THR A 171 2.90 16.13 -9.07
C THR A 171 3.59 16.99 -8.01
N ARG A 172 3.99 16.37 -6.90
CA ARG A 172 4.66 17.04 -5.76
C ARG A 172 6.11 16.61 -5.64
N ASN A 173 6.96 17.49 -5.10
CA ASN A 173 8.30 17.10 -4.69
C ASN A 173 8.21 16.13 -3.50
N PHE A 174 9.19 15.23 -3.38
CA PHE A 174 9.23 14.26 -2.30
C PHE A 174 9.30 14.91 -0.92
N GLU A 175 10.19 15.88 -0.77
CA GLU A 175 10.47 16.59 0.48
C GLU A 175 9.32 17.48 0.93
N ASP A 176 8.46 17.91 -0.01
CA ASP A 176 7.21 18.55 0.35
C ASP A 176 6.36 17.49 1.08
N ILE A 177 6.00 16.36 0.48
CA ILE A 177 5.04 15.45 1.13
C ILE A 177 5.60 14.69 2.34
N PHE A 178 6.86 14.27 2.29
CA PHE A 178 7.45 13.33 3.26
C PHE A 178 8.56 13.94 4.11
N GLY A 179 8.98 15.17 3.82
CA GLY A 179 10.19 15.76 4.40
C GLY A 179 11.47 15.04 3.97
N GLY A 180 12.58 15.38 4.63
CA GLY A 180 13.87 14.73 4.43
C GLY A 180 14.60 15.16 3.16
N THR A 181 15.50 14.30 2.67
CA THR A 181 16.36 14.62 1.53
C THR A 181 15.58 14.57 0.21
N PRO A 182 15.64 15.62 -0.62
CA PRO A 182 15.06 15.63 -1.96
C PRO A 182 15.55 14.45 -2.81
N LYS A 183 14.67 13.91 -3.64
CA LYS A 183 14.98 12.81 -4.55
C LYS A 183 14.97 13.33 -5.99
N PRO A 184 16.07 13.25 -6.75
CA PRO A 184 16.17 13.83 -8.09
C PRO A 184 15.11 13.32 -9.10
N TYR A 185 14.55 12.15 -8.85
CA TYR A 185 13.54 11.51 -9.70
C TYR A 185 12.10 11.63 -9.14
N LEU A 186 11.88 12.23 -7.97
CA LEU A 186 10.57 12.54 -7.41
C LEU A 186 10.42 14.05 -7.24
N VAL A 187 10.44 14.73 -8.37
CA VAL A 187 10.26 16.18 -8.49
C VAL A 187 8.88 16.49 -9.05
N SER A 188 8.37 17.68 -8.76
CA SER A 188 7.13 18.14 -9.35
C SER A 188 7.26 18.26 -10.88
N VAL A 189 6.26 17.73 -11.58
CA VAL A 189 6.10 17.85 -13.02
C VAL A 189 4.65 18.20 -13.35
N PRO A 190 4.38 18.91 -14.46
CA PRO A 190 3.03 19.10 -14.98
C PRO A 190 2.31 17.78 -15.21
N SER A 191 1.05 17.69 -14.77
CA SER A 191 0.11 16.60 -15.06
C SER A 191 -1.27 17.19 -15.42
N PRO A 192 -1.37 17.95 -16.52
CA PRO A 192 -2.60 18.64 -16.87
C PRO A 192 -3.66 17.67 -17.40
N ASN A 193 -4.94 18.09 -17.30
CA ASN A 193 -6.08 17.42 -17.93
C ASN A 193 -6.32 15.96 -17.48
N GLU A 194 -6.08 15.65 -16.21
CA GLU A 194 -6.40 14.33 -15.66
C GLU A 194 -7.91 14.03 -15.78
N PRO A 195 -8.33 12.98 -16.50
CA PRO A 195 -9.74 12.62 -16.66
C PRO A 195 -10.23 11.85 -15.43
N SER A 196 -10.05 12.42 -14.24
CA SER A 196 -10.38 11.80 -12.96
C SER A 196 -11.57 12.50 -12.31
N PRO A 197 -12.55 11.75 -11.78
CA PRO A 197 -13.64 12.34 -11.00
C PRO A 197 -13.13 12.94 -9.68
N TYR A 198 -11.89 12.64 -9.29
CA TYR A 198 -11.28 13.09 -8.04
C TYR A 198 -10.45 14.36 -8.20
N VAL A 199 -10.40 14.97 -9.40
CA VAL A 199 -9.75 16.28 -9.60
C VAL A 199 -10.42 17.37 -8.76
N ARG A 200 -11.74 17.27 -8.57
CA ARG A 200 -12.51 18.19 -7.72
C ARG A 200 -13.46 17.40 -6.85
N TRP A 201 -13.45 17.68 -5.56
CA TRP A 201 -14.37 17.11 -4.59
C TRP A 201 -14.70 18.17 -3.54
N THR A 202 -15.84 17.97 -2.87
CA THR A 202 -16.30 18.81 -1.76
C THR A 202 -16.74 17.89 -0.62
N ILE A 203 -16.41 18.27 0.60
CA ILE A 203 -17.02 17.72 1.81
C ILE A 203 -17.61 18.87 2.61
N ASP A 204 -18.75 18.63 3.23
CA ASP A 204 -19.33 19.53 4.21
C ASP A 204 -18.91 19.07 5.61
N VAL A 205 -18.23 19.95 6.35
CA VAL A 205 -17.82 19.68 7.74
C VAL A 205 -18.52 20.69 8.63
N THR A 206 -19.35 20.21 9.55
CA THR A 206 -20.02 21.06 10.52
C THR A 206 -19.02 21.65 11.52
N GLN A 207 -19.39 22.76 12.14
CA GLN A 207 -18.54 23.35 13.19
C GLN A 207 -18.34 22.40 14.37
N ALA A 208 -19.33 21.55 14.68
CA ALA A 208 -19.25 20.56 15.74
C ALA A 208 -18.20 19.47 15.41
N GLU A 209 -18.20 18.96 14.18
CA GLU A 209 -17.22 17.98 13.70
C GLU A 209 -15.82 18.58 13.66
N MET A 210 -15.65 19.80 13.13
CA MET A 210 -14.35 20.48 13.12
C MET A 210 -13.80 20.67 14.54
N ARG A 211 -14.65 21.10 15.49
CA ARG A 211 -14.24 21.21 16.90
C ARG A 211 -13.88 19.85 17.51
N ALA A 212 -14.55 18.76 17.10
CA ALA A 212 -14.20 17.42 17.57
C ALA A 212 -12.83 16.99 17.06
N ILE A 213 -12.56 17.18 15.76
CA ILE A 213 -11.26 16.91 15.13
C ILE A 213 -10.14 17.71 15.82
N LEU A 214 -10.35 19.01 16.05
CA LEU A 214 -9.37 19.86 16.71
C LEU A 214 -9.09 19.42 18.15
N ARG A 215 -10.13 19.05 18.92
CA ARG A 215 -9.95 18.53 20.28
C ARG A 215 -9.17 17.22 20.30
N GLU A 216 -9.42 16.32 19.35
CA GLU A 216 -8.67 15.07 19.21
C GLU A 216 -7.19 15.32 18.88
N ALA A 217 -6.91 16.37 18.09
CA ALA A 217 -5.56 16.85 17.83
C ALA A 217 -4.92 17.62 19.01
N GLY A 218 -5.59 17.72 20.16
CA GLY A 218 -5.10 18.44 21.34
C GLY A 218 -5.29 19.96 21.27
N ILE A 219 -6.06 20.47 20.31
CA ILE A 219 -6.33 21.90 20.12
C ILE A 219 -7.68 22.24 20.79
N GLY A 220 -7.61 22.72 22.04
CA GLY A 220 -8.78 22.99 22.89
C GLY A 220 -9.34 24.41 22.87
N ALA A 221 -9.10 25.20 21.83
CA ALA A 221 -9.54 26.59 21.75
C ALA A 221 -10.94 26.75 21.11
N GLU A 222 -11.58 27.89 21.35
CA GLU A 222 -12.80 28.25 20.62
C GLU A 222 -12.50 28.45 19.12
N LEU A 223 -13.19 27.70 18.26
CA LEU A 223 -13.12 27.90 16.81
C LEU A 223 -13.90 29.16 16.42
N LEU A 224 -13.18 30.25 16.17
CA LEU A 224 -13.74 31.55 15.79
C LEU A 224 -13.94 31.69 14.27
N ASN A 225 -13.00 31.20 13.46
CA ASN A 225 -13.01 31.32 12.00
C ASN A 225 -12.20 30.17 11.36
N LEU A 226 -12.54 29.80 10.12
CA LEU A 226 -11.75 28.92 9.27
C LEU A 226 -11.37 29.67 7.99
N ARG A 227 -10.07 29.86 7.77
CA ARG A 227 -9.55 30.39 6.51
C ARG A 227 -8.73 29.30 5.83
N VAL A 228 -9.10 28.97 4.60
CA VAL A 228 -8.25 28.15 3.74
C VAL A 228 -7.07 29.02 3.33
N ALA A 229 -5.87 28.63 3.73
CA ALA A 229 -4.66 29.15 3.10
C ALA A 229 -4.59 28.48 1.71
N THR A 230 -4.87 29.23 0.65
CA THR A 230 -4.72 28.72 -0.72
C THR A 230 -3.23 28.56 -0.98
N THR A 231 -2.75 27.33 -1.03
CA THR A 231 -1.34 27.01 -1.28
C THR A 231 -1.14 26.63 -2.74
N ALA A 232 -0.02 27.03 -3.34
CA ALA A 232 0.27 26.64 -4.72
C ALA A 232 0.41 25.11 -4.83
N ASP A 233 -0.17 24.53 -5.88
CA ASP A 233 -0.09 23.11 -6.13
C ASP A 233 1.24 22.74 -6.81
N GLY A 234 2.25 22.43 -5.99
CA GLY A 234 3.46 21.70 -6.37
C GLY A 234 4.57 22.51 -7.06
N ASP A 235 5.31 23.32 -6.28
CA ASP A 235 6.74 23.69 -6.48
C ASP A 235 7.36 24.43 -5.24
N GLY A 236 6.80 24.22 -4.03
CA GLY A 236 7.33 24.56 -2.68
C GLY A 236 7.52 26.05 -2.26
N PRO A 237 7.64 26.40 -0.95
CA PRO A 237 7.18 25.73 0.27
C PRO A 237 5.79 26.26 0.75
N TRP A 238 5.16 25.44 1.60
CA TRP A 238 3.79 25.42 2.14
C TRP A 238 3.05 26.73 2.40
#